data_AF-A0A9C8LX56-F1
#
_entry.id   AF-A0A9C8LX56-F1
#
_cell.length_a   1.000
_cell.length_b   1.000
_cell.length_c   1.000
_cell.angle_alpha   90.00
_cell.angle_beta   90.00
_cell.angle_gamma   90.00
#
_symmetry.space_group_name_H-M   'P 1'
#
loop_
_entity.id
_entity.type
_entity.pdbx_description
1 polymer ?
#
loop_
_entity_poly.entity_id
_entity_poly.type
_entity_poly.pdbx_seq_one_letter_code
_entity_poly.pdbx_strand_id
1 'polypeptide(L)'
;MKNNNLDKEKRTGNYIRLGIQVFVCITIVIFVLIFWKTLDEESWFQIKQVNYFYLVLALLSSALAWFFDGLIILIFATALGYKLPVMFCTGVNLANIFVSTVTPFQSGGAPLQIYMLNKNGISI
;
A
#
# COMPACT_ATOMS: atom_id res chain seq x y z
N MET A 1 27.53 9.03 36.17
CA MET A 1 26.77 7.91 35.58
C MET A 1 25.84 8.29 34.41
N LYS A 2 25.47 9.57 34.19
CA LYS A 2 24.52 9.99 33.13
C LYS A 2 25.10 10.03 31.70
N ASN A 3 26.42 10.06 31.53
CA ASN A 3 27.09 10.23 30.23
C ASN A 3 27.07 8.97 29.34
N ASN A 4 27.16 7.77 29.94
CA ASN A 4 27.21 6.50 29.18
C ASN A 4 25.90 6.14 28.44
N ASN A 5 24.76 6.66 28.90
CA ASN A 5 23.47 6.35 28.28
C ASN A 5 23.23 7.19 27.02
N LEU A 6 23.69 8.45 27.01
CA LEU A 6 23.60 9.35 25.86
C LEU A 6 24.50 8.90 24.70
N ASP A 7 25.67 8.33 25.01
CA ASP A 7 26.59 7.81 24.00
C ASP A 7 26.12 6.49 23.38
N LYS A 8 25.46 5.64 24.17
CA LYS A 8 24.81 4.41 23.67
C LYS A 8 23.63 4.73 22.74
N GLU A 9 22.78 5.69 23.12
CA GLU A 9 21.63 6.10 22.31
C GLU A 9 22.04 6.70 20.97
N LYS A 10 23.07 7.57 20.97
CA LYS A 10 23.66 8.13 19.74
C LYS A 10 24.28 7.07 18.83
N ARG A 11 24.95 6.06 19.40
CA ARG A 11 25.51 4.95 18.61
C ARG A 11 24.42 4.09 17.97
N THR A 12 23.38 3.70 18.72
CA THR A 12 22.25 2.91 18.20
C THR A 12 21.55 3.61 17.03
N GLY A 13 21.32 4.93 17.13
CA GLY A 13 20.72 5.71 16.04
C GLY A 13 21.55 5.68 14.74
N ASN A 14 22.88 5.70 14.85
CA ASN A 14 23.77 5.63 13.68
C ASN A 14 23.75 4.26 13.01
N TYR A 15 23.66 3.15 13.78
CA TYR A 15 23.55 1.81 13.20
C TYR A 15 22.21 1.60 12.46
N ILE A 16 21.12 2.15 12.99
CA ILE A 16 19.80 2.09 12.31
C ILE A 16 19.84 2.89 11.00
N ARG A 17 20.40 4.11 11.02
CA ARG A 17 20.55 4.92 9.79
C ARG A 17 21.43 4.23 8.76
N LEU A 18 22.56 3.65 9.17
CA LEU A 18 23.44 2.90 8.29
C LEU A 18 22.75 1.66 7.71
N GLY A 19 21.99 0.92 8.52
CA GLY A 19 21.21 -0.24 8.07
C GLY A 19 20.17 0.14 7.02
N ILE A 20 19.41 1.23 7.24
CA ILE A 20 18.44 1.75 6.26
C ILE A 20 19.13 2.17 4.97
N GLN A 21 20.26 2.90 5.05
CA GLN A 21 21.01 3.32 3.87
C GLN A 21 21.51 2.14 3.05
N VAL A 22 22.13 1.15 3.70
CA VAL A 22 22.62 -0.07 3.04
C VAL A 22 21.47 -0.84 2.40
N PHE A 23 20.35 -1.00 3.11
CA PHE A 23 19.16 -1.65 2.57
C PHE A 23 18.64 -0.95 1.31
N VAL A 24 18.45 0.37 1.37
CA VAL A 24 17.95 1.17 0.22
C VAL A 24 18.93 1.08 -0.96
N CYS A 25 20.24 1.20 -0.72
CA CYS A 25 21.25 1.05 -1.77
C CYS A 25 21.19 -0.32 -2.43
N ILE A 26 21.12 -1.40 -1.65
CA ILE A 26 21.02 -2.76 -2.17
C ILE A 26 19.73 -2.94 -2.99
N THR A 27 18.58 -2.47 -2.48
CA THR A 27 17.30 -2.52 -3.20
C THR A 27 17.39 -1.81 -4.55
N ILE A 28 17.96 -0.60 -4.58
CA ILE A 28 18.10 0.17 -5.83
C ILE A 28 19.03 -0.56 -6.82
N VAL A 29 20.17 -1.06 -6.37
CA VAL A 29 21.12 -1.77 -7.25
C VAL A 29 20.49 -3.03 -7.84
N ILE A 30 19.83 -3.84 -7.02
CA ILE A 30 19.13 -5.05 -7.49
C ILE A 30 18.02 -4.67 -8.47
N PHE A 31 17.23 -3.65 -8.15
CA PHE A 31 16.15 -3.19 -9.02
C PHE A 31 16.68 -2.76 -10.39
N VAL A 32 17.76 -1.98 -10.44
CA VAL A 32 18.41 -1.54 -11.69
C VAL A 32 18.97 -2.74 -12.47
N LEU A 33 19.60 -3.70 -11.81
CA LEU A 33 20.13 -4.91 -12.46
C LEU A 33 19.02 -5.77 -13.08
N ILE A 34 17.91 -5.97 -12.34
CA ILE A 34 16.74 -6.68 -12.86
C ILE A 34 16.16 -5.93 -14.06
N PHE A 35 15.92 -4.62 -13.92
CA PHE A 35 15.38 -3.82 -15.01
C PHE A 35 16.27 -3.85 -16.25
N TRP A 36 17.59 -3.74 -16.09
CA TRP A 36 18.50 -3.79 -17.23
C TRP A 36 18.51 -5.18 -17.90
N LYS A 37 18.34 -6.26 -17.13
CA LYS A 37 18.27 -7.61 -17.69
C LYS A 37 16.90 -7.96 -18.30
N THR A 38 15.83 -7.35 -17.82
CA THR A 38 14.45 -7.64 -18.26
C THR A 38 14.00 -6.71 -19.39
N LEU A 39 14.54 -5.50 -19.51
CA LEU A 39 14.24 -4.57 -20.59
C LEU A 39 15.01 -4.95 -21.87
N ASP A 40 14.51 -5.94 -22.59
CA ASP A 40 14.97 -6.25 -23.95
C ASP A 40 14.04 -5.62 -25.01
N GLU A 41 14.47 -5.58 -26.27
CA GLU A 41 13.64 -5.06 -27.38
C GLU A 41 12.33 -5.85 -27.54
N GLU A 42 12.35 -7.15 -27.23
CA GLU A 42 11.13 -7.98 -27.23
C GLU A 42 10.09 -7.51 -26.20
N SER A 43 10.51 -7.05 -25.01
CA SER A 43 9.56 -6.56 -24.00
C SER A 43 8.82 -5.30 -24.48
N TRP A 44 9.50 -4.43 -25.22
CA TRP A 44 8.88 -3.25 -25.83
C TRP A 44 7.89 -3.62 -26.94
N PHE A 45 8.19 -4.65 -27.73
CA PHE A 45 7.29 -5.14 -28.77
C PHE A 45 6.02 -5.78 -28.19
N GLN A 46 6.15 -6.49 -27.07
CA GLN A 46 5.02 -7.10 -26.37
C GLN A 46 4.07 -6.06 -25.77
N ILE A 47 4.60 -4.98 -25.16
CA ILE A 47 3.77 -3.87 -24.63
C ILE A 47 2.95 -3.21 -25.74
N LYS A 48 3.52 -3.05 -26.94
CA LYS A 48 2.81 -2.47 -28.10
C LYS A 48 1.73 -3.38 -28.68
N GLN A 49 1.80 -4.69 -28.43
CA GLN A 49 0.81 -5.66 -28.88
C GLN A 49 -0.28 -5.94 -27.83
N VAL A 50 -0.26 -5.23 -26.69
CA VAL A 50 -1.30 -5.37 -25.68
C VAL A 50 -2.65 -5.04 -26.31
N ASN A 51 -3.55 -6.02 -26.29
CA ASN A 51 -4.88 -5.87 -26.81
C ASN A 51 -5.73 -5.05 -25.83
N TYR A 52 -6.13 -3.86 -26.27
CA TYR A 52 -6.93 -2.89 -25.51
C TYR A 52 -8.21 -3.49 -24.92
N PHE A 53 -8.82 -4.48 -25.57
CA PHE A 53 -10.02 -5.15 -25.06
C PHE A 53 -9.76 -5.81 -23.71
N TYR A 54 -8.66 -6.56 -23.58
CA TYR A 54 -8.30 -7.20 -22.32
C TYR A 54 -7.86 -6.19 -21.26
N LEU A 55 -7.26 -5.07 -21.67
CA LEU A 55 -6.89 -3.99 -20.76
C LEU A 55 -8.15 -3.34 -20.14
N VAL A 56 -9.15 -3.04 -20.95
CA VAL A 56 -10.46 -2.55 -20.46
C VAL A 56 -11.12 -3.59 -19.56
N LEU A 57 -11.11 -4.86 -19.95
CA LEU A 57 -11.69 -5.93 -19.13
C LEU A 57 -10.98 -6.05 -17.77
N ALA A 58 -9.65 -5.94 -17.73
CA ALA A 58 -8.87 -5.95 -16.51
C ALA A 58 -9.20 -4.76 -15.60
N LEU A 59 -9.33 -3.55 -16.17
CA LEU A 59 -9.74 -2.36 -15.42
C LEU A 59 -11.14 -2.49 -14.85
N LEU A 60 -12.11 -2.99 -15.64
CA LEU A 60 -13.46 -3.23 -15.17
C LEU A 60 -13.52 -4.28 -14.05
N SER A 61 -12.78 -5.38 -14.23
CA SER A 61 -12.69 -6.45 -13.22
C SER A 61 -12.06 -5.94 -11.93
N SER A 62 -11.02 -5.10 -12.03
CA SER A 62 -10.38 -4.47 -10.88
C SER A 62 -11.31 -3.51 -10.14
N ALA A 63 -12.04 -2.67 -10.88
CA ALA A 63 -13.04 -1.77 -10.30
C ALA A 63 -14.15 -2.54 -9.56
N LEU A 64 -14.59 -3.67 -10.13
CA LEU A 64 -15.57 -4.56 -9.50
C LEU A 64 -15.02 -5.20 -8.22
N ALA A 65 -13.76 -5.64 -8.23
CA ALA A 65 -13.09 -6.18 -7.06
C ALA A 65 -13.03 -5.15 -5.93
N TRP A 66 -12.59 -3.92 -6.22
CA TRP A 66 -12.54 -2.84 -5.22
C TRP A 66 -13.92 -2.46 -4.67
N PHE A 67 -14.96 -2.59 -5.49
CA PHE A 67 -16.34 -2.40 -5.06
C PHE A 67 -16.76 -3.50 -4.06
N PHE A 68 -16.49 -4.77 -4.37
CA PHE A 68 -16.79 -5.89 -3.47
C PHE A 68 -16.01 -5.83 -2.16
N ASP A 69 -14.73 -5.44 -2.21
CA ASP A 69 -13.94 -5.18 -1.01
C ASP A 69 -14.58 -4.09 -0.13
N GLY A 70 -15.18 -3.07 -0.74
CA GLY A 70 -15.99 -2.07 -0.04
C GLY A 70 -17.24 -2.65 0.62
N LEU A 71 -17.91 -3.62 -0.01
CA LEU A 71 -19.08 -4.29 0.57
C LEU A 71 -18.71 -5.10 1.81
N ILE A 72 -17.50 -5.68 1.86
CA ILE A 72 -17.00 -6.39 3.05
C ILE A 72 -17.01 -5.45 4.26
N ILE A 73 -16.52 -4.21 4.10
CA ILE A 73 -16.56 -3.19 5.16
C ILE A 73 -18.00 -2.87 5.58
N LEU A 74 -18.91 -2.76 4.61
CA LEU A 74 -20.32 -2.52 4.90
C LEU A 74 -20.95 -3.67 5.71
N ILE A 75 -20.66 -4.92 5.36
CA ILE A 75 -21.15 -6.10 6.06
C ILE A 75 -20.65 -6.09 7.51
N PHE A 76 -19.36 -5.81 7.73
CA PHE A 76 -18.81 -5.70 9.08
C PHE A 76 -19.44 -4.55 9.87
N ALA A 77 -19.58 -3.37 9.27
CA ALA A 77 -20.22 -2.23 9.93
C ALA A 77 -21.69 -2.54 10.30
N THR A 78 -22.42 -3.21 9.40
CA THR A 78 -23.82 -3.61 9.62
C THR A 78 -23.93 -4.66 10.72
N ALA A 79 -23.00 -5.62 10.78
CA ALA A 79 -22.93 -6.61 11.85
C ALA A 79 -22.70 -5.97 13.24
N LEU A 80 -22.01 -4.82 13.28
CA LEU A 80 -21.81 -4.01 14.47
C LEU A 80 -22.98 -3.05 14.78
N GLY A 81 -24.06 -3.08 13.98
CA GLY A 81 -25.26 -2.25 14.17
C GLY A 81 -25.21 -0.88 13.49
N TYR A 82 -24.17 -0.58 12.72
CA TYR A 82 -24.04 0.69 11.99
C TYR A 82 -24.69 0.60 10.61
N LYS A 83 -25.34 1.69 10.18
CA LYS A 83 -25.86 1.82 8.81
C LYS A 83 -25.01 2.83 8.05
N LEU A 84 -24.27 2.33 7.05
CA LEU A 84 -23.41 3.14 6.20
C LEU A 84 -23.88 3.08 4.74
N PRO A 85 -23.67 4.15 3.96
CA PRO A 85 -23.87 4.09 2.53
C PRO A 85 -22.74 3.28 1.86
N VAL A 86 -23.10 2.41 0.90
CA VAL A 86 -22.15 1.56 0.15
C VAL A 86 -20.98 2.37 -0.41
N MET A 87 -21.26 3.53 -1.03
CA MET A 87 -20.23 4.39 -1.62
C MET A 87 -19.23 4.93 -0.60
N PHE A 88 -19.65 5.12 0.65
CA PHE A 88 -18.72 5.51 1.72
C PHE A 88 -17.77 4.35 2.04
N CYS A 89 -18.30 3.13 2.20
CA CYS A 89 -17.48 1.94 2.46
C CYS A 89 -16.50 1.66 1.31
N THR A 90 -16.95 1.74 0.07
CA THR A 90 -16.08 1.62 -1.11
C THR A 90 -15.02 2.73 -1.13
N GLY A 91 -15.39 3.98 -0.81
CA GLY A 91 -14.43 5.09 -0.71
C GLY A 91 -13.37 4.89 0.37
N VAL A 92 -13.76 4.37 1.54
CA VAL A 92 -12.84 3.97 2.61
C VAL A 92 -11.90 2.86 2.16
N ASN A 93 -12.40 1.87 1.42
CA ASN A 93 -11.56 0.81 0.87
C ASN A 93 -10.54 1.33 -0.15
N LEU A 94 -10.96 2.22 -1.07
CA LEU A 94 -10.06 2.84 -2.04
C LEU A 94 -8.97 3.66 -1.35
N ALA A 95 -9.32 4.40 -0.29
CA ALA A 95 -8.35 5.15 0.50
C ALA A 95 -7.33 4.22 1.19
N ASN A 96 -7.80 3.11 1.76
CA ASN A 96 -6.96 2.06 2.33
C ASN A 96 -5.98 1.49 1.29
N ILE A 97 -6.48 1.09 0.11
CA ILE A 97 -5.66 0.53 -0.97
C ILE A 97 -4.61 1.55 -1.43
N PHE A 98 -5.03 2.79 -1.69
CA PHE A 98 -4.13 3.85 -2.14
C PHE A 98 -2.96 4.05 -1.17
N VAL A 99 -3.24 4.22 0.11
CA VAL A 99 -2.18 4.42 1.11
C VAL A 99 -1.36 3.15 1.33
N SER A 100 -1.99 1.97 1.28
CA SER A 100 -1.26 0.69 1.33
C SER A 100 -0.27 0.53 0.18
N THR A 101 -0.63 0.97 -1.03
CA THR A 101 0.25 0.84 -2.19
C THR A 101 1.37 1.88 -2.19
N VAL A 102 1.13 3.08 -1.65
CA VAL A 102 2.16 4.13 -1.58
C VAL A 102 3.12 3.90 -0.40
N THR A 103 2.68 3.22 0.67
CA THR A 103 3.50 2.97 1.86
C THR A 103 4.24 1.63 1.79
N PRO A 104 5.50 1.56 2.25
CA PRO A 104 6.21 0.29 2.33
C PRO A 104 5.48 -0.66 3.29
N PHE A 105 5.46 -1.93 2.93
CA PHE A 105 4.81 -3.01 3.69
C PHE A 105 3.29 -2.86 3.87
N GLN A 106 2.62 -2.02 3.06
CA GLN A 106 1.18 -1.75 3.19
C GLN A 106 0.77 -1.21 4.58
N SER A 107 1.73 -0.65 5.30
CA SER A 107 1.56 -0.30 6.72
C SER A 107 0.61 0.88 6.96
N GLY A 108 0.38 1.74 5.97
CA GLY A 108 -0.43 2.94 6.14
C GLY A 108 -1.93 2.77 5.89
N GLY A 109 -2.37 1.72 5.20
CA GLY A 109 -3.77 1.60 4.81
C GLY A 109 -4.71 1.29 5.98
N ALA A 110 -4.42 0.23 6.75
CA ALA A 110 -5.27 -0.18 7.86
C ALA A 110 -5.47 0.93 8.92
N PRO A 111 -4.42 1.69 9.34
CA PRO A 111 -4.62 2.84 10.22
C PRO A 111 -5.53 3.92 9.62
N LEU A 112 -5.41 4.22 8.33
CA LEU A 112 -6.27 5.20 7.65
C LEU A 112 -7.71 4.72 7.60
N GLN A 113 -7.94 3.45 7.29
CA GLN A 113 -9.27 2.83 7.26
C GLN A 113 -9.98 3.02 8.61
N ILE A 114 -9.31 2.68 9.71
CA ILE A 114 -9.84 2.83 11.06
C ILE A 114 -10.11 4.30 11.38
N TYR A 115 -9.20 5.21 11.01
CA TYR A 115 -9.39 6.64 11.22
C TYR A 115 -10.63 7.19 10.48
N MET A 116 -10.84 6.80 9.22
CA MET A 116 -11.99 7.25 8.44
C MET A 116 -13.32 6.71 8.99
N LEU A 117 -13.33 5.47 9.49
CA LEU A 117 -14.50 4.89 10.14
C LEU A 117 -14.82 5.60 11.47
N ASN A 118 -13.81 5.81 12.32
CA ASN A 118 -13.94 6.55 13.58
C ASN A 118 -14.44 7.98 13.37
N LYS A 119 -13.90 8.69 12.37
CA LYS A 119 -14.34 10.05 12.03
C LYS A 119 -15.82 10.12 11.62
N ASN A 120 -16.40 9.02 11.16
CA ASN A 120 -17.82 8.93 10.77
C ASN A 120 -18.69 8.26 11.85
N GLY A 121 -18.21 8.21 13.09
CA GLY A 121 -19.00 7.76 14.25
C GLY A 121 -18.96 6.25 14.50
N ILE A 122 -18.08 5.51 13.82
CA ILE A 122 -17.87 4.08 14.06
C ILE A 122 -16.66 3.92 14.97
N SER A 123 -16.92 3.74 16.25
CA SER A 123 -15.88 3.40 17.21
C SER A 123 -15.57 1.91 17.08
N ILE A 124 -14.35 1.60 16.63
CA ILE A 124 -13.77 0.25 16.52
C ILE A 124 -12.55 0.21 17.42
#